data_AF-A0A8I3AR32-F1
#
_entry.id   AF-A0A8I3AR32-F1
#
_cell.length_a   1.000
_cell.length_b   1.000
_cell.length_c   1.000
_cell.angle_alpha   90.00
_cell.angle_beta   90.00
_cell.angle_gamma   90.00
#
_symmetry.space_group_name_H-M   'P 1'
#
loop_
_entity.id
_entity.type
_entity.pdbx_description
1 polymer ?
#
loop_
_entity_poly.entity_id
_entity_poly.type
_entity_poly.pdbx_seq_one_letter_code
_entity_poly.pdbx_strand_id
1 'polypeptide(L)'
;MATSPPDAPSRSAASSAYASRDSSSHTRDRHDASQAASIPVETLVEHLLAAKRSLSSMQHVLRANDLATDARRSHEEAAILCAQTRFLQRAIANQTTLLLRVRRSLKRTYDAGKRDFTNLVRTMDATNEKLQETMGMLRNTPVEADFRPPGEEPRNLMDFVDEQSVHGMVDALKKCLGELQAIQTSYDGDLLRFDNDLRALKKSMGVSLAPLSASPSASTAYEPIPELLLSLVEHSHGMAQILTSLTQHFDLCVTAVRTTEGGADLARRRAAEVTQSQGGDVVSISGVIADQESHMSGLEPTTAEERADMINVVVDDAAQVETAVQEINDGLRAVMSDSTALTQQTEHIKSSYVATATALRALEEIGGRLAGYLAAEAEFLQRWEDERYTIYGKLSEMDDLREFYERYAGAYDNLLLEVERRRMVEDKIQSIWRKARENVDKLVESDRQHREGFRHDVGEFIPTDLWPGMDRSMIRWELVPSRTEDAVDGDKHSGTPVLDQQIVDAARERVERSQP
;
A
#
# COMPACT_ATOMS: atom_id res chain seq x y z
N MET A 1 -5.01 -49.78 13.19
CA MET A 1 -6.23 -49.80 14.02
C MET A 1 -7.27 -49.00 13.30
N ALA A 2 -8.32 -49.68 12.87
CA ALA A 2 -9.44 -49.16 12.12
C ALA A 2 -10.44 -48.50 13.07
N THR A 3 -10.94 -47.32 12.71
CA THR A 3 -12.11 -46.71 13.36
C THR A 3 -13.00 -46.09 12.30
N SER A 4 -14.16 -46.72 12.14
CA SER A 4 -15.23 -46.46 11.20
C SER A 4 -15.85 -45.06 11.32
N PRO A 5 -16.46 -44.54 10.24
CA PRO A 5 -17.34 -43.36 10.30
C PRO A 5 -18.76 -43.74 10.77
N PRO A 6 -19.53 -42.78 11.33
CA PRO A 6 -20.88 -43.00 11.84
C PRO A 6 -21.95 -42.97 10.74
N ASP A 7 -22.99 -43.78 10.98
CA ASP A 7 -24.16 -44.03 10.15
C ASP A 7 -24.86 -42.75 9.62
N ALA A 8 -24.97 -42.69 8.30
CA ALA A 8 -25.96 -41.85 7.62
C ALA A 8 -27.28 -42.64 7.50
N PRO A 9 -28.45 -42.03 7.76
CA PRO A 9 -29.72 -42.70 7.54
C PRO A 9 -29.92 -42.92 6.04
N SER A 10 -29.83 -44.17 5.61
CA SER A 10 -30.26 -44.63 4.29
C SER A 10 -31.70 -44.20 4.05
N ARG A 11 -31.91 -43.19 3.21
CA ARG A 11 -33.23 -42.92 2.62
C ARG A 11 -33.52 -44.03 1.62
N SER A 12 -34.39 -44.92 2.05
CA SER A 12 -34.93 -46.05 1.30
C SER A 12 -35.39 -45.63 -0.10
N ALA A 13 -34.77 -46.20 -1.12
CA ALA A 13 -35.40 -46.33 -2.42
C ALA A 13 -36.65 -47.19 -2.26
N ALA A 14 -37.82 -46.60 -2.44
CA ALA A 14 -39.07 -47.33 -2.53
C ALA A 14 -39.14 -47.99 -3.92
N SER A 15 -38.49 -49.13 -4.06
CA SER A 15 -38.69 -50.07 -5.15
C SER A 15 -39.42 -51.29 -4.59
N SER A 16 -40.75 -51.30 -4.66
CA SER A 16 -41.68 -52.44 -4.45
C SER A 16 -43.10 -51.88 -4.65
N ALA A 17 -43.99 -52.37 -5.50
CA ALA A 17 -44.20 -53.75 -5.88
C ALA A 17 -44.63 -53.90 -7.35
N TYR A 18 -43.92 -54.73 -8.09
CA TYR A 18 -44.50 -55.51 -9.16
C TYR A 18 -45.52 -56.45 -8.54
N ALA A 19 -46.81 -56.13 -8.67
CA ALA A 19 -47.88 -57.07 -8.40
C ALA A 19 -48.07 -57.95 -9.64
N SER A 20 -47.27 -59.00 -9.76
CA SER A 20 -47.69 -60.20 -10.47
C SER A 20 -48.88 -60.78 -9.72
N ARG A 21 -50.09 -60.58 -10.25
CA ARG A 21 -51.29 -61.29 -9.81
C ARG A 21 -51.88 -62.02 -11.01
N ASP A 22 -51.33 -63.23 -11.14
CA ASP A 22 -52.02 -64.50 -11.29
C ASP A 22 -53.34 -64.54 -12.09
N SER A 23 -53.34 -65.45 -13.05
CA SER A 23 -54.44 -65.80 -13.92
C SER A 23 -55.64 -66.29 -13.11
N SER A 24 -56.70 -65.50 -13.07
CA SER A 24 -58.04 -65.98 -12.74
C SER A 24 -58.95 -65.80 -13.94
N SER A 25 -59.03 -66.85 -14.75
CA SER A 25 -60.14 -67.10 -15.65
C SER A 25 -61.44 -67.10 -14.86
N HIS A 26 -62.26 -66.05 -14.94
CA HIS A 26 -63.69 -66.10 -14.66
C HIS A 26 -64.39 -65.02 -15.49
N THR A 27 -65.19 -65.52 -16.43
CA THR A 27 -66.29 -64.89 -17.15
C THR A 27 -66.86 -63.67 -16.43
N ARG A 28 -66.49 -62.48 -16.88
CA ARG A 28 -67.23 -61.24 -16.62
C ARG A 28 -68.21 -61.02 -17.76
N ASP A 29 -69.40 -60.65 -17.33
CA ASP A 29 -70.63 -60.62 -18.08
C ASP A 29 -70.57 -59.83 -19.39
N ARG A 30 -71.15 -60.44 -20.43
CA ARG A 30 -71.58 -59.83 -21.70
C ARG A 30 -72.58 -58.66 -21.54
N HIS A 31 -72.82 -58.16 -20.33
CA HIS A 31 -73.78 -57.10 -20.04
C HIS A 31 -73.19 -55.69 -19.99
N ASP A 32 -71.85 -55.53 -19.97
CA ASP A 32 -71.20 -54.20 -20.00
C ASP A 32 -71.00 -53.66 -21.43
N ALA A 33 -70.83 -54.55 -22.42
CA ALA A 33 -70.71 -54.16 -23.84
C ALA A 33 -71.97 -53.47 -24.38
N SER A 34 -73.14 -53.72 -23.77
CA SER A 34 -74.40 -53.08 -24.14
C SER A 34 -74.60 -51.66 -23.60
N GLN A 35 -73.79 -51.21 -22.61
CA GLN A 35 -73.82 -49.82 -22.15
C GLN A 35 -72.88 -48.92 -22.96
N ALA A 36 -71.72 -49.45 -23.39
CA ALA A 36 -70.78 -48.75 -24.27
C ALA A 36 -71.39 -48.39 -25.65
N ALA A 37 -72.36 -49.19 -26.13
CA ALA A 37 -73.10 -48.93 -27.37
C ALA A 37 -74.18 -47.83 -27.25
N SER A 38 -74.37 -47.22 -26.07
CA SER A 38 -75.46 -46.25 -25.80
C SER A 38 -74.99 -44.85 -25.43
N ILE A 39 -73.71 -44.53 -25.63
CA ILE A 39 -73.20 -43.17 -25.42
C ILE A 39 -73.68 -42.29 -26.58
N PRO A 40 -74.42 -41.19 -26.32
CA PRO A 40 -74.95 -40.33 -27.35
C PRO A 40 -73.83 -39.61 -28.10
N VAL A 41 -74.01 -39.47 -29.41
CA VAL A 41 -73.05 -38.85 -30.33
C VAL A 41 -72.76 -37.40 -29.92
N GLU A 42 -73.73 -36.71 -29.32
CA GLU A 42 -73.58 -35.38 -28.73
C GLU A 42 -72.49 -35.33 -27.65
N THR A 43 -72.40 -36.34 -26.79
CA THR A 43 -71.41 -36.41 -25.70
C THR A 43 -69.99 -36.64 -26.24
N LEU A 44 -69.84 -37.46 -27.28
CA LEU A 44 -68.55 -37.63 -27.96
C LEU A 44 -68.07 -36.35 -28.65
N VAL A 45 -68.99 -35.58 -29.24
CA VAL A 45 -68.68 -34.27 -29.83
C VAL A 45 -68.31 -33.24 -28.74
N GLU A 46 -68.96 -33.28 -27.58
CA GLU A 46 -68.60 -32.43 -26.43
C GLU A 46 -67.20 -32.76 -25.89
N HIS A 47 -66.85 -34.05 -25.77
CA HIS A 47 -65.50 -34.49 -25.39
C HIS A 47 -64.45 -34.09 -26.45
N LEU A 48 -64.75 -34.21 -27.74
CA LEU A 48 -63.88 -33.72 -28.82
C LEU A 48 -63.62 -32.21 -28.73
N LEU A 49 -64.65 -31.42 -28.44
CA LEU A 49 -64.52 -29.97 -28.27
C LEU A 49 -63.74 -29.61 -26.99
N ALA A 50 -63.92 -30.36 -25.91
CA ALA A 50 -63.16 -30.20 -24.67
C ALA A 50 -61.68 -30.57 -24.85
N ALA A 51 -61.39 -31.70 -25.50
CA ALA A 51 -60.04 -32.12 -25.87
C ALA A 51 -59.37 -31.06 -26.76
N LYS A 52 -60.08 -30.51 -27.74
CA LYS A 52 -59.55 -29.41 -28.58
C LYS A 52 -59.23 -28.15 -27.77
N ARG A 53 -60.10 -27.73 -26.86
CA ARG A 53 -59.83 -26.58 -25.98
C ARG A 53 -58.62 -26.85 -25.09
N SER A 54 -58.47 -28.08 -24.59
CA SER A 54 -57.32 -28.48 -23.78
C SER A 54 -55.99 -28.39 -24.54
N LEU A 55 -55.98 -28.57 -25.87
CA LEU A 55 -54.78 -28.40 -26.71
C LEU A 55 -54.27 -26.95 -26.77
N SER A 56 -55.06 -25.95 -26.35
CA SER A 56 -54.53 -24.59 -26.16
C SER A 56 -53.43 -24.54 -25.08
N SER A 57 -53.39 -25.54 -24.17
CA SER A 57 -52.31 -25.71 -23.20
C SER A 57 -50.93 -25.94 -23.84
N MET A 58 -50.87 -26.27 -25.14
CA MET A 58 -49.64 -26.25 -25.94
C MET A 58 -48.85 -24.95 -25.76
N GLN A 59 -49.53 -23.80 -25.70
CA GLN A 59 -48.87 -22.50 -25.51
C GLN A 59 -48.16 -22.41 -24.14
N HIS A 60 -48.72 -23.01 -23.10
CA HIS A 60 -48.12 -23.07 -21.77
C HIS A 60 -46.87 -23.95 -21.76
N VAL A 61 -46.91 -25.08 -22.47
CA VAL A 61 -45.77 -26.02 -22.60
C VAL A 61 -44.63 -25.39 -23.40
N LEU A 62 -44.93 -24.75 -24.53
CA LEU A 62 -43.92 -24.02 -25.31
C LEU A 62 -43.27 -22.91 -24.49
N ARG A 63 -44.07 -22.11 -23.78
CA ARG A 63 -43.56 -21.05 -22.89
C ARG A 63 -42.69 -21.62 -21.76
N ALA A 64 -43.08 -22.74 -21.16
CA ALA A 64 -42.27 -23.38 -20.12
C ALA A 64 -40.93 -23.88 -20.68
N ASN A 65 -40.92 -24.44 -21.89
CA ASN A 65 -39.69 -24.85 -22.56
C ASN A 65 -38.78 -23.65 -22.88
N ASP A 66 -39.34 -22.56 -23.40
CA ASP A 66 -38.58 -21.33 -23.66
C ASP A 66 -37.92 -20.81 -22.37
N LEU A 67 -38.70 -20.69 -21.28
CA LEU A 67 -38.17 -20.29 -19.97
C LEU A 67 -37.08 -21.24 -19.45
N ALA A 68 -37.25 -22.55 -19.66
CA ALA A 68 -36.27 -23.56 -19.26
C ALA A 68 -34.96 -23.45 -20.06
N THR A 69 -35.05 -23.21 -21.36
CA THR A 69 -33.89 -23.03 -22.23
C THR A 69 -33.15 -21.71 -21.94
N ASP A 70 -33.87 -20.62 -21.72
CA ASP A 70 -33.29 -19.31 -21.39
C ASP A 70 -32.62 -19.33 -20.01
N ALA A 71 -33.24 -19.94 -19.00
CA ALA A 71 -32.66 -20.07 -17.68
C ALA A 71 -31.35 -20.89 -17.69
N ARG A 72 -31.30 -21.96 -18.49
CA ARG A 72 -30.08 -22.78 -18.67
C ARG A 72 -28.96 -21.97 -19.30
N ARG A 73 -29.23 -21.26 -20.41
CA ARG A 73 -28.24 -20.39 -21.06
C ARG A 73 -27.74 -19.30 -20.10
N SER A 74 -28.66 -18.66 -19.38
CA SER A 74 -28.32 -17.63 -18.39
C SER A 74 -27.44 -18.19 -17.26
N HIS A 75 -27.70 -19.42 -16.83
CA HIS A 75 -26.86 -20.07 -15.83
C HIS A 75 -25.46 -20.43 -16.36
N GLU A 76 -25.33 -20.92 -17.58
CA GLU A 76 -24.04 -21.22 -18.20
C GLU A 76 -23.14 -19.96 -18.21
N GLU A 77 -23.71 -18.81 -18.59
CA GLU A 77 -23.03 -17.51 -18.50
C GLU A 77 -22.68 -17.15 -17.06
N ALA A 78 -23.60 -17.33 -16.11
CA ALA A 78 -23.38 -17.05 -14.70
C ALA A 78 -22.28 -17.93 -14.08
N ALA A 79 -22.19 -19.20 -14.48
CA ALA A 79 -21.16 -20.12 -14.02
C ALA A 79 -19.77 -19.68 -14.46
N ILE A 80 -19.64 -19.22 -15.73
CA ILE A 80 -18.40 -18.64 -16.26
C ILE A 80 -18.03 -17.38 -15.49
N LEU A 81 -18.96 -16.45 -15.30
CA LEU A 81 -18.72 -15.21 -14.55
C LEU A 81 -18.33 -15.50 -13.10
N CYS A 82 -18.95 -16.48 -12.45
CA CYS A 82 -18.62 -16.88 -11.09
C CYS A 82 -17.18 -17.41 -10.99
N ALA A 83 -16.76 -18.25 -11.94
CA ALA A 83 -15.39 -18.74 -12.00
C ALA A 83 -14.38 -17.60 -12.22
N GLN A 84 -14.68 -16.68 -13.15
CA GLN A 84 -13.86 -15.49 -13.41
C GLN A 84 -13.78 -14.58 -12.18
N THR A 85 -14.90 -14.28 -11.53
CA THR A 85 -14.94 -13.48 -10.30
C THR A 85 -14.07 -14.09 -9.21
N ARG A 86 -14.16 -15.41 -8.95
CA ARG A 86 -13.32 -16.08 -7.95
C ARG A 86 -11.84 -16.04 -8.31
N PHE A 87 -11.50 -16.22 -9.58
CA PHE A 87 -10.12 -16.09 -10.05
C PHE A 87 -9.58 -14.68 -9.80
N LEU A 88 -10.34 -13.65 -10.20
CA LEU A 88 -9.97 -12.25 -10.01
C LEU A 88 -9.88 -11.87 -8.53
N GLN A 89 -10.82 -12.28 -7.69
CA GLN A 89 -10.77 -12.03 -6.24
C GLN A 89 -9.49 -12.61 -5.60
N ARG A 90 -9.09 -13.84 -5.98
CA ARG A 90 -7.83 -14.44 -5.51
C ARG A 90 -6.61 -13.69 -6.02
N ALA A 91 -6.61 -13.30 -7.29
CA ALA A 91 -5.51 -12.53 -7.88
C ALA A 91 -5.36 -11.17 -7.19
N ILE A 92 -6.46 -10.42 -7.02
CA ILE A 92 -6.49 -9.13 -6.32
C ILE A 92 -6.01 -9.31 -4.88
N ALA A 93 -6.50 -10.32 -4.15
CA ALA A 93 -6.04 -10.60 -2.79
C ALA A 93 -4.52 -10.83 -2.73
N ASN A 94 -3.98 -11.66 -3.61
CA ASN A 94 -2.55 -11.93 -3.68
C ASN A 94 -1.75 -10.65 -3.97
N GLN A 95 -2.16 -9.85 -4.97
CA GLN A 95 -1.48 -8.60 -5.30
C GLN A 95 -1.56 -7.58 -4.16
N THR A 96 -2.68 -7.48 -3.46
CA THR A 96 -2.81 -6.63 -2.26
C THR A 96 -1.82 -7.05 -1.16
N THR A 97 -1.59 -8.35 -0.95
CA THR A 97 -0.58 -8.80 0.03
C THR A 97 0.84 -8.39 -0.37
N LEU A 98 1.16 -8.38 -1.67
CA LEU A 98 2.44 -7.92 -2.19
C LEU A 98 2.59 -6.41 -2.00
N LEU A 99 1.57 -5.62 -2.36
CA LEU A 99 1.58 -4.17 -2.14
C LEU A 99 1.75 -3.81 -0.65
N LEU A 100 1.10 -4.55 0.26
CA LEU A 100 1.30 -4.38 1.71
C LEU A 100 2.71 -4.77 2.18
N ARG A 101 3.40 -5.69 1.47
CA ARG A 101 4.81 -6.00 1.73
C ARG A 101 5.70 -4.85 1.26
N VAL A 102 5.44 -4.31 0.07
CA VAL A 102 6.16 -3.14 -0.45
C VAL A 102 5.99 -1.95 0.48
N ARG A 103 4.76 -1.61 0.88
CA ARG A 103 4.46 -0.56 1.87
C ARG A 103 5.29 -0.70 3.15
N ARG A 104 5.38 -1.92 3.69
CA ARG A 104 6.19 -2.19 4.89
C ARG A 104 7.69 -1.96 4.65
N SER A 105 8.17 -2.24 3.44
CA SER A 105 9.56 -1.93 3.05
C SER A 105 9.80 -0.43 3.04
N LEU A 106 8.99 0.34 2.30
CA LEU A 106 9.11 1.81 2.21
C LEU A 106 8.98 2.48 3.59
N LYS A 107 8.08 1.98 4.44
CA LYS A 107 7.95 2.51 5.80
C LYS A 107 9.20 2.25 6.65
N ARG A 108 9.84 1.08 6.50
CA ARG A 108 11.07 0.76 7.25
C ARG A 108 12.24 1.63 6.80
N THR A 109 12.38 1.90 5.50
CA THR A 109 13.43 2.79 4.98
C THR A 109 13.22 4.22 5.47
N TYR A 110 11.97 4.72 5.45
CA TYR A 110 11.62 6.00 6.07
C TYR A 110 11.95 6.04 7.57
N ASP A 111 11.53 5.04 8.36
CA ASP A 111 11.75 5.00 9.80
C ASP A 111 13.24 4.81 10.17
N ALA A 112 14.03 4.18 9.29
CA ALA A 112 15.49 4.14 9.40
C ALA A 112 16.10 5.54 9.17
N GLY A 113 15.76 6.20 8.06
CA GLY A 113 16.23 7.55 7.77
C GLY A 113 15.85 8.55 8.87
N LYS A 114 14.65 8.46 9.44
CA LYS A 114 14.23 9.32 10.57
C LYS A 114 15.08 9.12 11.83
N ARG A 115 15.48 7.88 12.13
CA ARG A 115 16.35 7.57 13.27
C ARG A 115 17.75 8.10 13.02
N ASP A 116 18.27 7.89 11.82
CA ASP A 116 19.59 8.37 11.42
C ASP A 116 19.64 9.91 11.42
N PHE A 117 18.58 10.58 10.97
CA PHE A 117 18.41 12.03 11.09
C PHE A 117 18.51 12.52 12.52
N THR A 118 17.77 11.89 13.43
CA THR A 118 17.77 12.28 14.84
C THR A 118 19.16 12.11 15.46
N ASN A 119 19.89 11.06 15.07
CA ASN A 119 21.26 10.84 15.51
C ASN A 119 22.21 11.88 14.92
N LEU A 120 22.07 12.20 13.63
CA LEU A 120 22.92 13.18 12.93
C LEU A 120 22.77 14.59 13.51
N VAL A 121 21.54 15.01 13.79
CA VAL A 121 21.27 16.30 14.45
C VAL A 121 21.96 16.35 15.81
N ARG A 122 21.85 15.28 16.62
CA ARG A 122 22.53 15.22 17.92
C ARG A 122 24.05 15.30 17.79
N THR A 123 24.64 14.64 16.79
CA THR A 123 26.09 14.73 16.56
C THR A 123 26.52 16.13 16.14
N MET A 124 25.73 16.78 15.28
CA MET A 124 25.97 18.15 14.81
C MET A 124 25.86 19.16 15.95
N ASP A 125 24.84 19.04 16.80
CA ASP A 125 24.68 19.91 17.96
C ASP A 125 25.86 19.76 18.92
N ALA A 126 26.32 18.52 19.17
CA ALA A 126 27.44 18.24 20.05
C ALA A 126 28.80 18.76 19.51
N THR A 127 29.06 18.66 18.20
CA THR A 127 30.27 19.24 17.60
C THR A 127 30.22 20.77 17.61
N ASN A 128 29.05 21.34 17.35
CA ASN A 128 28.84 22.79 17.41
C ASN A 128 29.02 23.32 18.84
N GLU A 129 28.49 22.64 19.85
CA GLU A 129 28.68 22.99 21.26
C GLU A 129 30.16 23.03 21.63
N LYS A 130 30.94 21.99 21.28
CA LYS A 130 32.39 21.96 21.51
C LYS A 130 33.13 23.12 20.83
N LEU A 131 32.79 23.43 19.58
CA LEU A 131 33.41 24.56 18.89
C LEU A 131 33.04 25.88 19.59
N GLN A 132 31.78 26.06 19.99
CA GLN A 132 31.34 27.24 20.74
C GLN A 132 32.04 27.36 22.10
N GLU A 133 32.27 26.27 22.80
CA GLU A 133 33.05 26.25 24.05
C GLU A 133 34.49 26.73 23.81
N THR A 134 35.16 26.23 22.77
CA THR A 134 36.53 26.68 22.44
C THR A 134 36.57 28.16 22.03
N MET A 135 35.58 28.64 21.27
CA MET A 135 35.45 30.07 20.96
C MET A 135 35.16 30.91 22.21
N GLY A 136 34.35 30.39 23.14
CA GLY A 136 34.10 31.01 24.44
C GLY A 136 35.37 31.13 25.27
N MET A 137 36.21 30.10 25.27
CA MET A 137 37.54 30.12 25.90
C MET A 137 38.43 31.22 25.27
N LEU A 138 38.46 31.34 23.94
CA LEU A 138 39.22 32.41 23.26
C LEU A 138 38.68 33.81 23.61
N ARG A 139 37.36 34.00 23.68
CA ARG A 139 36.75 35.29 24.08
C ARG A 139 37.06 35.67 25.53
N ASN A 140 37.15 34.67 26.42
CA ASN A 140 37.45 34.88 27.83
C ASN A 140 38.94 35.06 28.13
N THR A 141 39.81 34.90 27.13
CA THR A 141 41.25 35.06 27.29
C THR A 141 41.66 36.44 26.76
N PRO A 142 41.89 37.44 27.64
CA PRO A 142 42.30 38.78 27.23
C PRO A 142 43.74 38.78 26.73
N VAL A 143 44.04 39.67 25.79
CA VAL A 143 45.41 39.92 25.34
C VAL A 143 46.09 40.92 26.27
N GLU A 144 47.28 40.53 26.73
CA GLU A 144 48.12 41.36 27.61
C GLU A 144 48.26 42.82 27.12
N ALA A 145 48.16 43.75 28.06
CA ALA A 145 48.16 45.18 27.76
C ALA A 145 49.47 45.65 27.12
N ASP A 146 50.60 45.04 27.50
CA ASP A 146 51.93 45.39 26.99
C ASP A 146 52.16 44.96 25.54
N PHE A 147 51.34 44.07 24.99
CA PHE A 147 51.37 43.72 23.57
C PHE A 147 50.56 44.68 22.70
N ARG A 148 49.84 45.63 23.32
CA ARG A 148 48.95 46.56 22.63
C ARG A 148 49.59 47.96 22.57
N PRO A 149 49.42 48.71 21.47
CA PRO A 149 49.79 50.11 21.41
C PRO A 149 49.09 50.92 22.52
N PRO A 150 49.75 51.97 23.06
CA PRO A 150 49.17 52.77 24.13
C PRO A 150 47.87 53.46 23.67
N GLY A 151 46.77 53.19 24.39
CA GLY A 151 45.46 53.77 24.14
C GLY A 151 44.48 52.88 23.37
N GLU A 152 44.87 51.66 22.97
CA GLU A 152 43.97 50.69 22.33
C GLU A 152 43.04 50.00 23.35
N GLU A 153 41.79 49.72 22.94
CA GLU A 153 40.81 49.00 23.78
C GLU A 153 41.26 47.57 24.11
N PRO A 154 40.80 46.97 25.23
CA PRO A 154 41.06 45.57 25.57
C PRO A 154 40.58 44.66 24.44
N ARG A 155 41.51 43.89 23.88
CA ARG A 155 41.21 42.83 22.91
C ARG A 155 41.32 41.47 23.56
N ASN A 156 40.60 40.51 23.03
CA ASN A 156 40.68 39.09 23.39
C ASN A 156 41.30 38.30 22.24
N LEU A 157 41.65 37.02 22.47
CA LEU A 157 42.23 36.18 21.41
C LEU A 157 41.30 35.98 20.23
N MET A 158 39.98 36.01 20.46
CA MET A 158 38.97 35.83 19.42
C MET A 158 38.95 36.97 18.39
N ASP A 159 39.32 38.20 18.79
CA ASP A 159 39.37 39.37 17.90
C ASP A 159 40.40 39.22 16.75
N PHE A 160 41.32 38.25 16.86
CA PHE A 160 42.34 37.94 15.84
C PHE A 160 41.97 36.76 14.95
N VAL A 161 40.76 36.21 15.13
CA VAL A 161 40.27 35.01 14.45
C VAL A 161 39.08 35.36 13.55
N ASP A 162 38.97 34.70 12.40
CA ASP A 162 37.87 34.90 11.46
C ASP A 162 36.57 34.23 11.93
N GLU A 163 35.72 34.97 12.64
CA GLU A 163 34.38 34.50 13.03
C GLU A 163 33.47 34.21 11.83
N GLN A 164 33.69 34.87 10.69
CA GLN A 164 32.80 34.75 9.52
C GLN A 164 32.87 33.35 8.92
N SER A 165 34.06 32.73 8.94
CA SER A 165 34.25 31.34 8.51
C SER A 165 33.40 30.33 9.31
N VAL A 166 33.34 30.49 10.64
CA VAL A 166 32.53 29.64 11.54
C VAL A 166 31.04 29.82 11.25
N HIS A 167 30.58 31.08 11.16
CA HIS A 167 29.19 31.38 10.88
C HIS A 167 28.76 30.82 9.52
N GLY A 168 29.61 30.94 8.49
CA GLY A 168 29.35 30.36 7.18
C GLY A 168 29.24 28.83 7.21
N MET A 169 30.04 28.15 8.03
CA MET A 169 29.98 26.70 8.19
C MET A 169 28.71 26.24 8.92
N VAL A 170 28.33 26.93 9.99
CA VAL A 170 27.09 26.66 10.73
C VAL A 170 25.86 26.91 9.85
N ASP A 171 25.86 27.98 9.05
CA ASP A 171 24.74 28.27 8.15
C ASP A 171 24.67 27.29 6.97
N ALA A 172 25.81 26.80 6.47
CA ALA A 172 25.85 25.70 5.52
C ALA A 172 25.24 24.42 6.10
N LEU A 173 25.58 24.06 7.33
CA LEU A 173 24.99 22.91 8.03
C LEU A 173 23.48 23.06 8.26
N LYS A 174 23.01 24.25 8.62
CA LYS A 174 21.56 24.52 8.73
C LYS A 174 20.84 24.37 7.39
N LYS A 175 21.48 24.80 6.30
CA LYS A 175 20.93 24.62 4.96
C LYS A 175 20.84 23.14 4.59
N CYS A 176 21.90 22.37 4.84
CA CYS A 176 21.93 20.91 4.69
C CYS A 176 20.81 20.23 5.47
N LEU A 177 20.58 20.64 6.72
CA LEU A 177 19.48 20.15 7.55
C LEU A 177 18.10 20.46 6.95
N GLY A 178 17.92 21.67 6.41
CA GLY A 178 16.69 22.07 5.73
C GLY A 178 16.42 21.24 4.48
N GLU A 179 17.45 20.95 3.68
CA GLU A 179 17.36 20.07 2.51
C GLU A 179 16.98 18.65 2.92
N LEU A 180 17.60 18.11 3.97
CA LEU A 180 17.31 16.79 4.52
C LEU A 180 15.87 16.66 5.05
N GLN A 181 15.39 17.71 5.72
CA GLN A 181 14.01 17.78 6.20
C GLN A 181 13.00 17.90 5.03
N ALA A 182 13.34 18.62 3.96
CA ALA A 182 12.52 18.71 2.77
C ALA A 182 12.40 17.34 2.06
N ILE A 183 13.52 16.60 1.96
CA ILE A 183 13.54 15.23 1.41
C ILE A 183 12.66 14.30 2.25
N GLN A 184 12.75 14.38 3.58
CA GLN A 184 11.93 13.56 4.47
C GLN A 184 10.43 13.88 4.37
N THR A 185 10.04 15.15 4.28
CA THR A 185 8.63 15.55 4.15
C THR A 185 8.06 15.17 2.79
N SER A 186 8.85 15.27 1.72
CA SER A 186 8.47 14.77 0.39
C SER A 186 8.17 13.28 0.41
N TYR A 187 9.09 12.47 0.93
CA TYR A 187 8.93 11.01 0.96
C TYR A 187 7.79 10.55 1.90
N ASP A 188 7.56 11.25 3.01
CA ASP A 188 6.38 11.02 3.88
C ASP A 188 5.07 11.28 3.12
N GLY A 189 5.03 12.33 2.29
CA GLY A 189 3.90 12.65 1.43
C GLY A 189 3.59 11.53 0.43
N ASP A 190 4.61 10.95 -0.20
CA ASP A 190 4.44 9.81 -1.11
C ASP A 190 3.97 8.54 -0.39
N LEU A 191 4.47 8.31 0.83
CA LEU A 191 4.02 7.20 1.65
C LEU A 191 2.56 7.34 2.09
N LEU A 192 2.12 8.56 2.45
CA LEU A 192 0.73 8.86 2.77
C LEU A 192 -0.19 8.67 1.55
N ARG A 193 0.27 9.05 0.36
CA ARG A 193 -0.45 8.79 -0.90
C ARG A 193 -0.61 7.29 -1.15
N PHE A 194 0.46 6.51 -0.98
CA PHE A 194 0.39 5.06 -1.12
C PHE A 194 -0.55 4.42 -0.09
N ASP A 195 -0.57 4.94 1.14
CA ASP A 195 -1.49 4.49 2.19
C ASP A 195 -2.95 4.78 1.87
N ASN A 196 -3.24 5.94 1.29
CA ASN A 196 -4.57 6.32 0.83
C ASN A 196 -5.05 5.41 -0.32
N ASP A 197 -4.16 5.12 -1.27
CA ASP A 197 -4.39 4.17 -2.36
C ASP A 197 -4.73 2.77 -1.84
N LEU A 198 -3.94 2.24 -0.91
CA LEU A 198 -4.21 0.95 -0.28
C LEU A 198 -5.53 0.92 0.48
N ARG A 199 -5.91 2.02 1.12
CA ARG A 199 -7.20 2.14 1.82
C ARG A 199 -8.37 2.17 0.83
N ALA A 200 -8.22 2.88 -0.29
CA ALA A 200 -9.21 2.91 -1.37
C ALA A 200 -9.40 1.52 -1.99
N LEU A 201 -8.30 0.81 -2.26
CA LEU A 201 -8.33 -0.58 -2.74
C LEU A 201 -9.00 -1.53 -1.73
N LYS A 202 -8.67 -1.41 -0.44
CA LYS A 202 -9.33 -2.21 0.59
C LYS A 202 -10.84 -1.94 0.65
N LYS A 203 -11.26 -0.69 0.45
CA LYS A 203 -12.68 -0.32 0.38
C LYS A 203 -13.36 -0.92 -0.84
N SER A 204 -12.77 -0.86 -2.03
CA SER A 204 -13.32 -1.49 -3.23
C SER A 204 -13.39 -3.01 -3.10
N MET A 205 -12.36 -3.63 -2.51
CA MET A 205 -12.36 -5.05 -2.17
C MET A 205 -13.42 -5.41 -1.13
N GLY A 206 -13.67 -4.59 -0.11
CA GLY A 206 -14.70 -4.86 0.90
C GLY A 206 -16.12 -4.91 0.31
N VAL A 207 -16.38 -4.12 -0.73
CA VAL A 207 -17.64 -4.17 -1.50
C VAL A 207 -17.69 -5.39 -2.42
N SER A 208 -16.54 -5.84 -2.91
CA SER A 208 -16.41 -6.90 -3.93
C SER A 208 -16.25 -8.32 -3.37
N LEU A 209 -15.71 -8.45 -2.16
CA LEU A 209 -15.48 -9.70 -1.40
C LEU A 209 -16.65 -10.05 -0.48
N ALA A 210 -17.78 -9.34 -0.57
CA ALA A 210 -19.01 -9.84 0.00
C ALA A 210 -19.18 -11.29 -0.51
N PRO A 211 -19.25 -12.29 0.38
CA PRO A 211 -19.17 -13.67 -0.05
C PRO A 211 -20.30 -13.93 -1.04
N LEU A 212 -19.92 -14.31 -2.27
CA LEU A 212 -20.76 -15.12 -3.14
C LEU A 212 -20.95 -16.43 -2.38
N SER A 213 -21.91 -16.45 -1.45
CA SER A 213 -22.20 -17.47 -0.44
C SER A 213 -21.15 -18.60 -0.38
N ALA A 214 -20.23 -18.48 0.57
CA ALA A 214 -19.33 -19.57 0.89
C ALA A 214 -20.16 -20.70 1.49
N SER A 215 -20.28 -21.80 0.74
CA SER A 215 -20.84 -23.08 1.16
C SER A 215 -22.39 -23.13 1.26
N PRO A 216 -23.04 -24.13 0.63
CA PRO A 216 -24.50 -24.30 0.62
C PRO A 216 -25.12 -24.68 1.99
N SER A 217 -24.36 -24.57 3.10
CA SER A 217 -24.82 -25.01 4.42
C SER A 217 -25.11 -23.89 5.42
N ALA A 218 -24.88 -22.61 5.09
CA ALA A 218 -24.94 -21.52 6.08
C ALA A 218 -25.92 -20.37 5.75
N SER A 219 -26.73 -20.49 4.70
CA SER A 219 -27.73 -19.45 4.37
C SER A 219 -29.01 -20.11 3.88
N THR A 220 -30.01 -20.20 4.75
CA THR A 220 -31.34 -20.76 4.52
C THR A 220 -32.23 -19.93 3.57
N ALA A 221 -31.63 -19.19 2.63
CA ALA A 221 -32.35 -18.19 1.81
C ALA A 221 -32.36 -18.48 0.30
N TYR A 222 -31.53 -19.40 -0.19
CA TYR A 222 -31.47 -19.70 -1.63
C TYR A 222 -31.33 -21.20 -1.88
N GLU A 223 -32.27 -21.74 -2.66
CA GLU A 223 -32.18 -23.08 -3.22
C GLU A 223 -30.95 -23.16 -4.16
N PRO A 224 -30.12 -24.21 -4.07
CA PRO A 224 -28.91 -24.30 -4.84
C PRO A 224 -29.23 -24.41 -6.33
N ILE A 225 -28.52 -23.64 -7.16
CA ILE A 225 -28.77 -23.53 -8.61
C ILE A 225 -28.94 -24.88 -9.35
N PRO A 226 -28.16 -25.94 -9.04
CA PRO A 226 -28.36 -27.24 -9.66
C PRO A 226 -29.74 -27.85 -9.38
N GLU A 227 -30.30 -27.65 -8.18
CA GLU A 227 -31.63 -28.15 -7.80
C GLU A 227 -32.73 -27.39 -8.55
N LEU A 228 -32.60 -26.06 -8.67
CA LEU A 228 -33.51 -25.22 -9.46
C LEU A 228 -33.51 -25.61 -10.96
N LEU A 229 -32.34 -25.91 -11.54
CA LEU A 229 -32.25 -26.34 -12.94
C LEU A 229 -32.81 -27.74 -13.17
N LEU A 230 -32.61 -28.66 -12.23
CA LEU A 230 -33.19 -30.00 -12.29
C LEU A 230 -34.72 -29.92 -12.20
N SER A 231 -35.25 -29.14 -11.25
CA SER A 231 -36.69 -28.87 -11.10
C SER A 231 -37.29 -28.27 -12.39
N LEU A 232 -36.62 -27.30 -13.00
CA LEU A 232 -37.05 -26.66 -14.24
C LEU A 232 -37.13 -27.64 -15.43
N VAL A 233 -36.15 -28.53 -15.55
CA VAL A 233 -36.13 -29.58 -16.59
C VAL A 233 -37.19 -30.65 -16.30
N GLU A 234 -37.40 -31.02 -15.04
CA GLU A 234 -38.39 -32.02 -14.64
C GLU A 234 -39.82 -31.52 -14.91
N HIS A 235 -40.13 -30.29 -14.49
CA HIS A 235 -41.43 -29.67 -14.76
C HIS A 235 -41.70 -29.47 -16.27
N SER A 236 -40.71 -28.98 -17.04
CA SER A 236 -40.89 -28.83 -18.50
C SER A 236 -41.06 -30.17 -19.22
N HIS A 237 -40.34 -31.21 -18.78
CA HIS A 237 -40.50 -32.56 -19.32
C HIS A 237 -41.86 -33.17 -18.96
N GLY A 238 -42.30 -33.06 -17.70
CA GLY A 238 -43.61 -33.53 -17.25
C GLY A 238 -44.75 -32.87 -18.02
N MET A 239 -44.70 -31.55 -18.21
CA MET A 239 -45.67 -30.82 -19.04
C MET A 239 -45.73 -31.32 -20.49
N ALA A 240 -44.59 -31.68 -21.09
CA ALA A 240 -44.54 -32.22 -22.44
C ALA A 240 -45.12 -33.65 -22.53
N GLN A 241 -44.95 -34.47 -21.49
CA GLN A 241 -45.58 -35.79 -21.40
C GLN A 241 -47.12 -35.67 -21.31
N ILE A 242 -47.63 -34.76 -20.47
CA ILE A 242 -49.08 -34.51 -20.33
C ILE A 242 -49.67 -33.96 -21.63
N LEU A 243 -48.96 -33.07 -22.34
CA LEU A 243 -49.37 -32.60 -23.65
C LEU A 243 -49.44 -33.74 -24.67
N THR A 244 -48.47 -34.67 -24.63
CA THR A 244 -48.46 -35.83 -25.52
C THR A 244 -49.68 -36.72 -25.27
N SER A 245 -50.04 -36.98 -24.01
CA SER A 245 -51.26 -37.73 -23.68
C SER A 245 -52.53 -36.99 -24.09
N LEU A 246 -52.59 -35.65 -23.93
CA LEU A 246 -53.73 -34.84 -24.42
C LEU A 246 -53.86 -34.88 -25.95
N THR A 247 -52.75 -34.86 -26.69
CA THR A 247 -52.78 -35.00 -28.15
C THR A 247 -53.24 -36.39 -28.57
N GLN A 248 -52.79 -37.45 -27.89
CA GLN A 248 -53.26 -38.82 -28.13
C GLN A 248 -54.75 -38.95 -27.82
N HIS A 249 -55.23 -38.36 -26.73
CA HIS A 249 -56.65 -38.33 -26.40
C HIS A 249 -57.48 -37.58 -27.45
N PHE A 250 -56.99 -36.45 -27.96
CA PHE A 250 -57.63 -35.73 -29.05
C PHE A 250 -57.71 -36.58 -30.33
N ASP A 251 -56.63 -37.26 -30.71
CA ASP A 251 -56.60 -38.17 -31.87
C ASP A 251 -57.57 -39.37 -31.68
N LEU A 252 -57.68 -39.91 -30.47
CA LEU A 252 -58.66 -40.94 -30.12
C LEU A 252 -60.11 -40.40 -30.19
N CYS A 253 -60.35 -39.17 -29.72
CA CYS A 253 -61.67 -38.51 -29.84
C CYS A 253 -62.06 -38.29 -31.31
N VAL A 254 -61.12 -37.87 -32.17
CA VAL A 254 -61.33 -37.72 -33.62
C VAL A 254 -61.70 -39.06 -34.24
N THR A 255 -60.99 -40.13 -33.87
CA THR A 255 -61.24 -41.49 -34.37
C THR A 255 -62.59 -42.04 -33.90
N ALA A 256 -62.96 -41.82 -32.64
CA ALA A 256 -64.25 -42.23 -32.07
C ALA A 256 -65.44 -41.51 -32.72
N VAL A 257 -65.34 -40.19 -32.93
CA VAL A 257 -66.39 -39.40 -33.61
C VAL A 257 -66.52 -39.78 -35.09
N ARG A 258 -65.42 -40.12 -35.77
CA ARG A 258 -65.42 -40.55 -37.17
C ARG A 258 -66.05 -41.92 -37.39
N THR A 259 -65.75 -42.87 -36.51
CA THR A 259 -66.23 -44.26 -36.63
C THR A 259 -67.68 -44.44 -36.17
N THR A 260 -68.28 -43.39 -35.59
CA THR A 260 -69.67 -43.34 -35.17
C THR A 260 -70.55 -42.73 -36.27
N GLU A 261 -71.62 -43.43 -36.65
CA GLU A 261 -72.54 -43.02 -37.72
C GLU A 261 -73.16 -41.64 -37.42
N GLY A 262 -72.98 -40.67 -38.32
CA GLY A 262 -73.48 -39.29 -38.18
C GLY A 262 -72.65 -38.36 -37.26
N GLY A 263 -71.62 -38.86 -36.57
CA GLY A 263 -70.80 -38.07 -35.64
C GLY A 263 -69.97 -36.98 -36.29
N ALA A 264 -69.39 -37.24 -37.48
CA ALA A 264 -68.62 -36.25 -38.22
C ALA A 264 -69.47 -35.05 -38.70
N ASP A 265 -70.72 -35.30 -39.12
CA ASP A 265 -71.65 -34.23 -39.54
C ASP A 265 -72.15 -33.41 -38.35
N LEU A 266 -72.41 -34.05 -37.21
CA LEU A 266 -72.82 -33.38 -35.97
C LEU A 266 -71.68 -32.52 -35.38
N ALA A 267 -70.45 -33.06 -35.38
CA ALA A 267 -69.25 -32.33 -34.96
C ALA A 267 -69.02 -31.07 -35.79
N ARG A 268 -69.19 -31.15 -37.12
CA ARG A 268 -69.09 -29.99 -38.04
C ARG A 268 -70.14 -28.91 -37.74
N ARG A 269 -71.39 -29.30 -37.45
CA ARG A 269 -72.46 -28.35 -37.09
C ARG A 269 -72.20 -27.67 -35.74
N ARG A 270 -71.90 -28.45 -34.69
CA ARG A 270 -71.61 -27.91 -33.34
C ARG A 270 -70.34 -27.06 -33.32
N ALA A 271 -69.32 -27.42 -34.10
CA ALA A 271 -68.13 -26.60 -34.29
C ALA A 271 -68.44 -25.22 -34.89
N ALA A 272 -69.32 -25.18 -35.90
CA ALA A 272 -69.74 -23.93 -36.53
C ALA A 272 -70.58 -23.05 -35.58
N GLU A 273 -71.45 -23.65 -34.76
CA GLU A 273 -72.25 -22.96 -33.73
C GLU A 273 -71.39 -22.38 -32.59
N VAL A 274 -70.37 -23.11 -32.14
CA VAL A 274 -69.41 -22.63 -31.12
C VAL A 274 -68.56 -21.47 -31.66
N THR A 275 -68.22 -21.49 -32.96
CA THR A 275 -67.45 -20.41 -33.61
C THR A 275 -68.29 -19.14 -33.83
N GLN A 276 -69.61 -19.27 -33.98
CA GLN A 276 -70.53 -18.13 -34.14
C GLN A 276 -70.92 -17.48 -32.81
N SER A 277 -70.90 -18.21 -31.69
CA SER A 277 -71.31 -17.72 -30.38
C SER A 277 -70.18 -17.11 -29.56
N GLN A 278 -68.92 -17.45 -29.83
CA GLN A 278 -67.73 -16.88 -29.20
C GLN A 278 -66.90 -16.19 -30.28
N GLY A 279 -67.20 -14.91 -30.55
CA GLY A 279 -66.46 -14.10 -31.51
C GLY A 279 -64.99 -13.94 -31.10
N GLY A 280 -64.10 -14.70 -31.73
CA GLY A 280 -62.65 -14.54 -31.58
C GLY A 280 -61.88 -15.81 -31.90
N ASP A 281 -61.15 -15.77 -33.02
CA ASP A 281 -59.96 -16.58 -33.36
C ASP A 281 -59.90 -18.04 -32.84
N VAL A 282 -60.95 -18.83 -33.08
CA VAL A 282 -60.91 -20.29 -32.88
C VAL A 282 -60.58 -20.95 -34.20
N VAL A 283 -59.37 -21.49 -34.31
CA VAL A 283 -58.87 -22.32 -35.42
C VAL A 283 -59.98 -23.27 -35.91
N SER A 284 -60.31 -23.28 -37.20
CA SER A 284 -61.46 -24.00 -37.73
C SER A 284 -61.34 -25.53 -37.58
N ILE A 285 -62.33 -26.17 -36.94
CA ILE A 285 -62.43 -27.65 -36.81
C ILE A 285 -62.53 -28.32 -38.19
N SER A 286 -63.04 -27.60 -39.19
CA SER A 286 -63.28 -28.12 -40.53
C SER A 286 -61.99 -28.40 -41.33
N GLY A 287 -60.85 -27.80 -40.96
CA GLY A 287 -59.55 -28.09 -41.58
C GLY A 287 -58.80 -29.23 -40.90
N VAL A 288 -58.89 -29.31 -39.56
CA VAL A 288 -58.13 -30.28 -38.75
C VAL A 288 -58.65 -31.71 -38.95
N ILE A 289 -59.98 -31.89 -39.06
CA ILE A 289 -60.56 -33.21 -39.32
C ILE A 289 -60.16 -33.72 -40.71
N ALA A 290 -60.03 -32.84 -41.71
CA ALA A 290 -59.68 -33.18 -43.10
C ALA A 290 -58.18 -33.42 -43.31
N ASP A 291 -57.30 -32.63 -42.66
CA ASP A 291 -55.84 -32.81 -42.78
C ASP A 291 -55.35 -34.06 -42.02
N GLN A 292 -55.97 -34.41 -40.89
CA GLN A 292 -55.66 -35.64 -40.15
C GLN A 292 -56.18 -36.93 -40.83
N GLU A 293 -57.00 -36.85 -41.88
CA GLU A 293 -57.49 -38.03 -42.64
C GLU A 293 -56.35 -38.82 -43.30
N SER A 294 -55.22 -38.17 -43.59
CA SER A 294 -54.08 -38.76 -44.31
C SER A 294 -53.05 -39.47 -43.41
N HIS A 295 -53.06 -39.22 -42.10
CA HIS A 295 -51.99 -39.65 -41.17
C HIS A 295 -52.40 -40.68 -40.10
N MET A 296 -53.67 -41.12 -40.07
CA MET A 296 -54.24 -41.88 -38.93
C MET A 296 -54.56 -43.36 -39.22
N SER A 297 -53.86 -44.02 -40.15
CA SER A 297 -54.17 -45.40 -40.57
C SER A 297 -53.94 -46.49 -39.50
N GLY A 298 -53.34 -46.15 -38.35
CA GLY A 298 -52.99 -47.10 -37.29
C GLY A 298 -53.93 -47.15 -36.09
N LEU A 299 -54.92 -46.25 -35.99
CA LEU A 299 -55.85 -46.16 -34.85
C LEU A 299 -57.28 -46.59 -35.20
N GLU A 300 -57.52 -47.07 -36.42
CA GLU A 300 -58.86 -47.48 -36.83
C GLU A 300 -59.26 -48.80 -36.17
N PRO A 301 -60.36 -48.85 -35.39
CA PRO A 301 -60.84 -50.07 -34.78
C PRO A 301 -61.27 -51.06 -35.87
N THR A 302 -60.67 -52.24 -35.87
CA THR A 302 -60.89 -53.28 -36.88
C THR A 302 -62.11 -54.14 -36.55
N THR A 303 -62.56 -54.12 -35.30
CA THR A 303 -63.75 -54.85 -34.81
C THR A 303 -64.72 -53.93 -34.04
N ALA A 304 -65.99 -54.37 -33.90
CA ALA A 304 -67.01 -53.63 -33.15
C ALA A 304 -66.75 -53.64 -31.63
N GLU A 305 -66.06 -54.66 -31.13
CA GLU A 305 -65.64 -54.77 -29.72
C GLU A 305 -64.49 -53.79 -29.43
N GLU A 306 -63.47 -53.71 -30.30
CA GLU A 306 -62.39 -52.71 -30.22
C GLU A 306 -62.92 -51.27 -30.27
N ARG A 307 -64.02 -51.03 -31.00
CA ARG A 307 -64.68 -49.72 -31.03
C ARG A 307 -65.34 -49.38 -29.69
N ALA A 308 -66.03 -50.33 -29.08
CA ALA A 308 -66.66 -50.11 -27.77
C ALA A 308 -65.60 -49.85 -26.68
N ASP A 309 -64.49 -50.58 -26.71
CA ASP A 309 -63.35 -50.39 -25.82
C ASP A 309 -62.70 -49.01 -26.03
N MET A 310 -62.51 -48.58 -27.28
CA MET A 310 -61.99 -47.24 -27.60
C MET A 310 -62.92 -46.12 -27.08
N ILE A 311 -64.24 -46.28 -27.23
CA ILE A 311 -65.22 -45.30 -26.74
C ILE A 311 -65.20 -45.22 -25.21
N ASN A 312 -65.05 -46.35 -24.51
CA ASN A 312 -64.91 -46.37 -23.06
C ASN A 312 -63.66 -45.63 -22.59
N VAL A 313 -62.51 -45.86 -23.25
CA VAL A 313 -61.26 -45.14 -22.96
C VAL A 313 -61.42 -43.62 -23.18
N VAL A 314 -62.10 -43.20 -24.25
CA VAL A 314 -62.36 -41.77 -24.51
C VAL A 314 -63.23 -41.15 -23.41
N VAL A 315 -64.24 -41.85 -22.90
CA VAL A 315 -65.09 -41.33 -21.81
C VAL A 315 -64.33 -41.27 -20.49
N ASP A 316 -63.52 -42.28 -20.18
CA ASP A 316 -62.70 -42.33 -18.95
C ASP A 316 -61.62 -41.22 -18.96
N ASP A 317 -60.92 -41.05 -20.07
CA ASP A 317 -59.90 -40.01 -20.23
C ASP A 317 -60.50 -38.60 -20.22
N ALA A 318 -61.71 -38.42 -20.77
CA ALA A 318 -62.37 -37.11 -20.81
C ALA A 318 -62.65 -36.52 -19.42
N ALA A 319 -62.82 -37.38 -18.40
CA ALA A 319 -62.93 -36.94 -17.00
C ALA A 319 -61.60 -36.42 -16.42
N GLN A 320 -60.46 -36.82 -17.00
CA GLN A 320 -59.12 -36.48 -16.53
C GLN A 320 -58.52 -35.26 -17.27
N VAL A 321 -59.08 -34.86 -18.42
CA VAL A 321 -58.58 -33.75 -19.26
C VAL A 321 -58.47 -32.44 -18.47
N GLU A 322 -59.43 -32.10 -17.62
CA GLU A 322 -59.40 -30.86 -16.83
C GLU A 322 -58.28 -30.90 -15.77
N THR A 323 -58.07 -32.06 -15.13
CA THR A 323 -56.95 -32.28 -14.19
C THR A 323 -55.61 -32.18 -14.90
N ALA A 324 -55.47 -32.76 -16.09
CA ALA A 324 -54.26 -32.66 -16.91
C ALA A 324 -53.92 -31.21 -17.31
N VAL A 325 -54.93 -30.41 -17.69
CA VAL A 325 -54.73 -28.97 -17.98
C VAL A 325 -54.33 -28.21 -16.71
N GLN A 326 -54.92 -28.54 -15.56
CA GLN A 326 -54.56 -27.94 -14.28
C GLN A 326 -53.11 -28.27 -13.89
N GLU A 327 -52.67 -29.51 -14.07
CA GLU A 327 -51.28 -29.93 -13.84
C GLU A 327 -50.29 -29.19 -14.77
N ILE A 328 -50.63 -28.97 -16.04
CA ILE A 328 -49.82 -28.14 -16.95
C ILE A 328 -49.73 -26.69 -16.43
N ASN A 329 -50.83 -26.13 -15.92
CA ASN A 329 -50.84 -24.78 -15.35
C ASN A 329 -50.05 -24.66 -14.04
N ASP A 330 -50.13 -25.68 -13.17
CA ASP A 330 -49.31 -25.79 -11.96
C ASP A 330 -47.81 -25.91 -12.32
N GLY A 331 -47.47 -26.75 -13.29
CA GLY A 331 -46.12 -26.90 -13.82
C GLY A 331 -45.56 -25.60 -14.40
N LEU A 332 -46.35 -24.86 -15.17
CA LEU A 332 -45.93 -23.54 -15.70
C LEU A 332 -45.65 -22.55 -14.56
N ARG A 333 -46.50 -22.53 -13.52
CA ARG A 333 -46.28 -21.65 -12.35
C ARG A 333 -44.99 -21.99 -11.62
N ALA A 334 -44.68 -23.28 -11.44
CA ALA A 334 -43.43 -23.72 -10.84
C ALA A 334 -42.22 -23.32 -11.69
N VAL A 335 -42.25 -23.59 -13.00
CA VAL A 335 -41.20 -23.18 -13.96
C VAL A 335 -40.95 -21.67 -13.94
N MET A 336 -42.01 -20.87 -13.87
CA MET A 336 -41.90 -19.41 -13.76
C MET A 336 -41.23 -18.98 -12.44
N SER A 337 -41.62 -19.58 -11.32
CA SER A 337 -41.00 -19.30 -10.01
C SER A 337 -39.50 -19.63 -10.03
N ASP A 338 -39.12 -20.81 -10.49
CA ASP A 338 -37.73 -21.26 -10.54
C ASP A 338 -36.88 -20.40 -11.47
N SER A 339 -37.43 -20.03 -12.64
CA SER A 339 -36.78 -19.10 -13.57
C SER A 339 -36.55 -17.71 -12.95
N THR A 340 -37.52 -17.18 -12.18
CA THR A 340 -37.34 -15.90 -11.48
C THR A 340 -36.27 -15.97 -10.38
N ALA A 341 -36.18 -17.07 -9.65
CA ALA A 341 -35.13 -17.28 -8.66
C ALA A 341 -33.74 -17.36 -9.33
N LEU A 342 -33.62 -18.11 -10.44
CA LEU A 342 -32.37 -18.24 -11.20
C LEU A 342 -31.89 -16.91 -11.77
N THR A 343 -32.80 -16.13 -12.36
CA THR A 343 -32.45 -14.80 -12.91
C THR A 343 -31.96 -13.84 -11.83
N GLN A 344 -32.56 -13.83 -10.64
CA GLN A 344 -32.07 -13.04 -9.51
C GLN A 344 -30.65 -13.46 -9.08
N GLN A 345 -30.38 -14.76 -9.01
CA GLN A 345 -29.04 -15.26 -8.69
C GLN A 345 -28.02 -14.90 -9.76
N THR A 346 -28.38 -14.99 -11.05
CA THR A 346 -27.52 -14.57 -12.16
C THR A 346 -27.21 -13.07 -12.11
N GLU A 347 -28.21 -12.21 -11.85
CA GLU A 347 -27.97 -10.77 -11.71
C GLU A 347 -27.07 -10.44 -10.51
N HIS A 348 -27.20 -11.18 -9.40
CA HIS A 348 -26.27 -11.05 -8.29
C HIS A 348 -24.83 -11.40 -8.70
N ILE A 349 -24.63 -12.52 -9.43
CA ILE A 349 -23.31 -12.93 -9.93
C ILE A 349 -22.73 -11.87 -10.89
N LYS A 350 -23.54 -11.35 -11.82
CA LYS A 350 -23.12 -10.27 -12.73
C LYS A 350 -22.72 -9.01 -11.98
N SER A 351 -23.50 -8.59 -10.98
CA SER A 351 -23.19 -7.41 -10.16
C SER A 351 -21.88 -7.59 -9.38
N SER A 352 -21.63 -8.79 -8.85
CA SER A 352 -20.39 -9.14 -8.17
C SER A 352 -19.19 -9.12 -9.13
N TYR A 353 -19.35 -9.68 -10.34
CA TYR A 353 -18.32 -9.61 -11.37
C TYR A 353 -17.96 -8.16 -11.73
N VAL A 354 -18.96 -7.29 -11.95
CA VAL A 354 -18.73 -5.86 -12.22
C VAL A 354 -18.01 -5.19 -11.06
N ALA A 355 -18.39 -5.48 -9.81
CA ALA A 355 -17.70 -4.97 -8.62
C ALA A 355 -16.26 -5.50 -8.48
N THR A 356 -15.97 -6.71 -8.96
CA THR A 356 -14.60 -7.26 -8.97
C THR A 356 -13.77 -6.66 -10.09
N ALA A 357 -14.36 -6.40 -11.25
CA ALA A 357 -13.71 -5.69 -12.35
C ALA A 357 -13.35 -4.24 -11.98
N THR A 358 -14.21 -3.53 -11.23
CA THR A 358 -13.86 -2.19 -10.73
C THR A 358 -12.73 -2.22 -9.70
N ALA A 359 -12.72 -3.23 -8.82
CA ALA A 359 -11.60 -3.44 -7.90
C ALA A 359 -10.28 -3.76 -8.62
N LEU A 360 -10.34 -4.54 -9.71
CA LEU A 360 -9.17 -4.81 -10.57
C LEU A 360 -8.63 -3.53 -11.21
N ARG A 361 -9.50 -2.66 -11.76
CA ARG A 361 -9.07 -1.37 -12.31
C ARG A 361 -8.39 -0.50 -11.25
N ALA A 362 -8.94 -0.43 -10.04
CA ALA A 362 -8.30 0.28 -8.95
C ALA A 362 -6.91 -0.29 -8.61
N LEU A 363 -6.75 -1.62 -8.67
CA LEU A 363 -5.45 -2.27 -8.50
C LEU A 363 -4.47 -1.91 -9.63
N GLU A 364 -4.92 -1.88 -10.89
CA GLU A 364 -4.11 -1.47 -12.04
C GLU A 364 -3.64 -0.02 -11.94
N GLU A 365 -4.52 0.90 -11.51
CA GLU A 365 -4.17 2.30 -11.27
C GLU A 365 -3.08 2.46 -10.22
N ILE A 366 -3.18 1.70 -9.11
CA ILE A 366 -2.14 1.68 -8.07
C ILE A 366 -0.86 1.05 -8.61
N GLY A 367 -0.97 -0.02 -9.41
CA GLY A 367 0.15 -0.65 -10.10
C GLY A 367 0.91 0.33 -11.00
N GLY A 368 0.18 1.19 -11.72
CA GLY A 368 0.77 2.26 -12.53
C GLY A 368 1.52 3.32 -11.71
N ARG A 369 1.08 3.60 -10.48
CA ARG A 369 1.75 4.53 -9.56
C ARG A 369 2.89 3.90 -8.76
N LEU A 370 2.94 2.56 -8.66
CA LEU A 370 3.92 1.84 -7.84
C LEU A 370 5.37 2.16 -8.22
N ALA A 371 5.66 2.26 -9.52
CA ALA A 371 7.00 2.63 -9.98
C ALA A 371 7.41 4.03 -9.48
N GLY A 372 6.46 4.96 -9.37
CA GLY A 372 6.70 6.29 -8.81
C GLY A 372 7.05 6.24 -7.32
N TYR A 373 6.35 5.42 -6.53
CA TYR A 373 6.67 5.25 -5.11
C TYR A 373 8.04 4.60 -4.87
N LEU A 374 8.43 3.63 -5.72
CA LEU A 374 9.75 3.01 -5.66
C LEU A 374 10.85 3.98 -6.13
N ALA A 375 10.59 4.79 -7.15
CA ALA A 375 11.51 5.85 -7.57
C ALA A 375 11.71 6.89 -6.45
N ALA A 376 10.63 7.29 -5.77
CA ALA A 376 10.71 8.19 -4.62
C ALA A 376 11.54 7.61 -3.46
N GLU A 377 11.46 6.30 -3.21
CA GLU A 377 12.34 5.63 -2.23
C GLU A 377 13.81 5.69 -2.65
N ALA A 378 14.11 5.37 -3.92
CA ALA A 378 15.47 5.43 -4.43
C ALA A 378 16.05 6.85 -4.39
N GLU A 379 15.24 7.83 -4.77
CA GLU A 379 15.59 9.26 -4.71
C GLU A 379 15.80 9.74 -3.27
N PHE A 380 14.96 9.30 -2.33
CA PHE A 380 15.14 9.55 -0.90
C PHE A 380 16.47 9.01 -0.41
N LEU A 381 16.78 7.73 -0.71
CA LEU A 381 18.03 7.10 -0.27
C LEU A 381 19.27 7.76 -0.87
N GLN A 382 19.24 8.07 -2.16
CA GLN A 382 20.35 8.72 -2.82
C GLN A 382 20.62 10.11 -2.21
N ARG A 383 19.60 10.96 -2.13
CA ARG A 383 19.79 12.30 -1.55
C ARG A 383 20.16 12.24 -0.07
N TRP A 384 19.63 11.27 0.66
CA TRP A 384 20.01 11.02 2.04
C TRP A 384 21.51 10.75 2.17
N GLU A 385 22.07 9.90 1.29
CA GLU A 385 23.50 9.61 1.29
C GLU A 385 24.36 10.81 0.89
N ASP A 386 23.96 11.54 -0.16
CA ASP A 386 24.66 12.74 -0.64
C ASP A 386 24.72 13.83 0.46
N GLU A 387 23.59 14.08 1.12
CA GLU A 387 23.50 15.09 2.16
C GLU A 387 24.28 14.68 3.41
N ARG A 388 24.17 13.40 3.78
CA ARG A 388 24.94 12.85 4.91
C ARG A 388 26.44 12.96 4.68
N TYR A 389 26.92 12.69 3.46
CA TYR A 389 28.33 12.85 3.11
C TYR A 389 28.78 14.31 3.27
N THR A 390 27.97 15.24 2.78
CA THR A 390 28.23 16.68 2.89
C THR A 390 28.28 17.13 4.34
N ILE A 391 27.32 16.71 5.17
CA ILE A 391 27.27 17.02 6.60
C ILE A 391 28.52 16.47 7.31
N TYR A 392 28.89 15.20 7.11
CA TYR A 392 30.09 14.67 7.75
C TYR A 392 31.38 15.38 7.32
N GLY A 393 31.47 15.81 6.06
CA GLY A 393 32.58 16.67 5.62
C GLY A 393 32.63 17.97 6.42
N LYS A 394 31.49 18.64 6.61
CA LYS A 394 31.41 19.87 7.40
C LYS A 394 31.64 19.66 8.89
N LEU A 395 31.20 18.55 9.46
CA LEU A 395 31.51 18.21 10.86
C LEU A 395 33.01 18.00 11.06
N SER A 396 33.70 17.37 10.09
CA SER A 396 35.16 17.25 10.12
C SER A 396 35.84 18.62 10.05
N GLU A 397 35.39 19.51 9.15
CA GLU A 397 35.92 20.88 9.07
C GLU A 397 35.73 21.65 10.39
N MET A 398 34.60 21.46 11.09
CA MET A 398 34.37 22.06 12.42
C MET A 398 35.33 21.53 13.48
N ASP A 399 35.58 20.22 13.49
CA ASP A 399 36.52 19.58 14.42
C ASP A 399 37.96 20.04 14.17
N ASP A 400 38.37 20.16 12.90
CA ASP A 400 39.69 20.70 12.51
C ASP A 400 39.86 22.15 12.97
N LEU A 401 38.79 22.96 12.83
CA LEU A 401 38.80 24.35 13.26
C LEU A 401 38.86 24.49 14.79
N ARG A 402 38.16 23.61 15.52
CA ARG A 402 38.28 23.50 16.98
C ARG A 402 39.72 23.22 17.39
N GLU A 403 40.33 22.19 16.81
CA GLU A 403 41.72 21.82 17.13
C GLU A 403 42.69 22.96 16.80
N PHE A 404 42.47 23.68 15.70
CA PHE A 404 43.24 24.87 15.36
C PHE A 404 43.13 25.96 16.44
N TYR A 405 41.93 26.23 16.96
CA TYR A 405 41.71 27.21 18.04
C TYR A 405 42.31 26.79 19.38
N GLU A 406 42.24 25.50 19.73
CA GLU A 406 42.92 24.97 20.92
C GLU A 406 44.44 25.15 20.82
N ARG A 407 45.02 24.82 19.66
CA ARG A 407 46.45 25.00 19.39
C ARG A 407 46.85 26.48 19.38
N TYR A 408 45.99 27.35 18.86
CA TYR A 408 46.21 28.80 18.87
C TYR A 408 46.27 29.35 20.30
N ALA A 409 45.35 28.95 21.18
CA ALA A 409 45.40 29.31 22.59
C ALA A 409 46.68 28.80 23.27
N GLY A 410 47.07 27.55 23.01
CA GLY A 410 48.33 27.01 23.53
C GLY A 410 49.58 27.74 22.99
N ALA A 411 49.56 28.18 21.73
CA ALA A 411 50.64 28.98 21.15
C ALA A 411 50.75 30.37 21.81
N TYR A 412 49.62 30.97 22.21
CA TYR A 412 49.60 32.22 22.96
C TYR A 412 50.25 32.07 24.35
N ASP A 413 49.95 30.99 25.08
CA ASP A 413 50.63 30.72 26.35
C ASP A 413 52.15 30.57 26.17
N ASN A 414 52.59 29.91 25.10
CA ASN A 414 54.02 29.82 24.78
C ASN A 414 54.64 31.17 24.41
N LEU A 415 53.89 32.07 23.77
CA LEU A 415 54.35 33.44 23.48
C LEU A 415 54.61 34.21 24.78
N LEU A 416 53.72 34.11 25.78
CA LEU A 416 53.91 34.73 27.09
C LEU A 416 55.20 34.25 27.77
N LEU A 417 55.46 32.94 27.73
CA LEU A 417 56.68 32.36 28.28
C LEU A 417 57.94 32.80 27.53
N GLU A 418 57.86 32.93 26.20
CA GLU A 418 58.99 33.41 25.38
C GLU A 418 59.32 34.88 25.64
N VAL A 419 58.31 35.74 25.87
CA VAL A 419 58.51 37.13 26.26
C VAL A 419 59.24 37.21 27.61
N GLU A 420 58.80 36.47 28.62
CA GLU A 420 59.49 36.45 29.91
C GLU A 420 60.90 35.86 29.78
N ARG A 421 61.09 34.84 28.94
CA ARG A 421 62.43 34.29 28.66
C ARG A 421 63.36 35.35 28.06
N ARG A 422 62.89 36.15 27.10
CA ARG A 422 63.66 37.25 26.49
C ARG A 422 64.01 38.32 27.51
N ARG A 423 63.05 38.72 28.35
CA ARG A 423 63.29 39.66 29.46
C ARG A 423 64.37 39.15 30.41
N MET A 424 64.30 37.90 30.85
CA MET A 424 65.34 37.30 31.71
C MET A 424 66.73 37.31 31.05
N VAL A 425 66.80 37.14 29.73
CA VAL A 425 68.07 37.23 28.99
C VAL A 425 68.56 38.68 28.94
N GLU A 426 67.69 39.64 28.68
CA GLU A 426 68.02 41.07 28.73
C GLU A 426 68.52 41.48 30.12
N ASP A 427 67.84 41.07 31.19
CA ASP A 427 68.25 41.33 32.58
C ASP A 427 69.62 40.71 32.90
N LYS A 428 69.90 39.49 32.39
CA LYS A 428 71.22 38.86 32.51
C LYS A 428 72.29 39.65 31.77
N ILE A 429 72.01 40.09 30.55
CA ILE A 429 72.93 40.93 29.75
C ILE A 429 73.21 42.24 30.49
N GLN A 430 72.17 42.92 30.98
CA GLN A 430 72.32 44.16 31.75
C GLN A 430 73.11 43.95 33.06
N SER A 431 72.89 42.82 33.75
CA SER A 431 73.65 42.47 34.96
C SER A 431 75.14 42.26 34.67
N ILE A 432 75.47 41.56 33.58
CA ILE A 432 76.86 41.37 33.13
C ILE A 432 77.50 42.72 32.82
N TRP A 433 76.81 43.58 32.07
CA TRP A 433 77.32 44.92 31.76
C TRP A 433 77.50 45.80 32.98
N ARG A 434 76.59 45.72 33.97
CA ARG A 434 76.72 46.43 35.24
C ARG A 434 77.96 45.98 36.00
N LYS A 435 78.16 44.67 36.14
CA LYS A 435 79.36 44.09 36.78
C LYS A 435 80.64 44.45 36.04
N ALA A 436 80.61 44.43 34.71
CA ALA A 436 81.75 44.84 33.89
C ALA A 436 82.08 46.32 34.11
N ARG A 437 81.07 47.20 34.14
CA ARG A 437 81.23 48.63 34.46
C ARG A 437 81.82 48.83 35.84
N GLU A 438 81.27 48.18 36.87
CA GLU A 438 81.81 48.24 38.24
C GLU A 438 83.27 47.77 38.33
N ASN A 439 83.65 46.74 37.56
CA ASN A 439 85.03 46.27 37.49
C ASN A 439 85.95 47.27 36.77
N VAL A 440 85.49 47.89 35.68
CA VAL A 440 86.24 48.96 34.98
C VAL A 440 86.40 50.17 35.90
N ASP A 441 85.35 50.59 36.60
CA ASP A 441 85.38 51.71 37.54
C ASP A 441 86.39 51.45 38.67
N LYS A 442 86.45 50.21 39.20
CA LYS A 442 87.47 49.80 40.18
C LYS A 442 88.90 49.89 39.63
N LEU A 443 89.13 49.51 38.37
CA LEU A 443 90.45 49.62 37.74
C LEU A 443 90.86 51.08 37.53
N VAL A 444 89.93 51.92 37.07
CA VAL A 444 90.16 53.38 36.90
C VAL A 444 90.47 54.02 38.25
N GLU A 445 89.76 53.65 39.31
CA GLU A 445 90.00 54.15 40.66
C GLU A 445 91.35 53.65 41.22
N SER A 446 91.71 52.39 40.97
CA SER A 446 93.02 51.86 41.35
C SER A 446 94.17 52.56 40.59
N ASP A 447 94.01 52.83 39.30
CA ASP A 447 94.98 53.63 38.53
C ASP A 447 95.10 55.05 39.11
N ARG A 448 93.97 55.70 39.42
CA ARG A 448 93.96 57.02 40.07
C ARG A 448 94.78 57.02 41.35
N GLN A 449 94.58 56.01 42.21
CA GLN A 449 95.34 55.86 43.46
C GLN A 449 96.84 55.62 43.22
N HIS A 450 97.20 54.76 42.26
CA HIS A 450 98.61 54.53 41.91
C HIS A 450 99.28 55.79 41.34
N ARG A 451 98.58 56.55 40.50
CA ARG A 451 99.07 57.84 39.95
C ARG A 451 99.24 58.90 41.04
N GLU A 452 98.31 58.95 41.98
CA GLU A 452 98.40 59.84 43.15
C GLU A 452 99.58 59.46 44.05
N GLY A 453 99.77 58.17 44.32
CA GLY A 453 100.92 57.65 45.07
C GLY A 453 102.24 57.94 44.37
N PHE A 454 102.35 57.61 43.08
CA PHE A 454 103.54 57.93 42.26
C PHE A 454 103.85 59.42 42.26
N ARG A 455 102.83 60.28 42.15
CA ARG A 455 103.00 61.73 42.21
C ARG A 455 103.43 62.21 43.60
N HIS A 456 102.93 61.61 44.67
CA HIS A 456 103.38 61.91 46.02
C HIS A 456 104.86 61.57 46.21
N ASP A 457 105.30 60.41 45.70
CA ASP A 457 106.65 59.90 45.92
C ASP A 457 107.71 60.58 45.04
N VAL A 458 107.37 60.93 43.79
CA VAL A 458 108.36 61.38 42.78
C VAL A 458 108.04 62.76 42.19
N GLY A 459 106.87 63.33 42.48
CA GLY A 459 106.38 64.55 41.83
C GLY A 459 107.22 65.81 42.08
N GLU A 460 107.90 65.92 43.23
CA GLU A 460 108.80 67.06 43.52
C GLU A 460 110.08 67.03 42.68
N PHE A 461 110.43 65.86 42.12
CA PHE A 461 111.66 65.63 41.37
C PHE A 461 111.45 65.56 39.84
N ILE A 462 110.20 65.59 39.37
CA ILE A 462 109.88 65.50 37.94
C ILE A 462 109.27 66.83 37.47
N PRO A 463 109.92 67.56 36.54
CA PRO A 463 109.34 68.75 35.93
C PRO A 463 108.04 68.42 35.19
N THR A 464 107.01 69.26 35.36
CA THR A 464 105.66 69.05 34.81
C THR A 464 105.63 68.91 33.28
N ASP A 465 106.63 69.48 32.59
CA ASP A 465 106.74 69.45 31.12
C ASP A 465 107.31 68.14 30.55
N LEU A 466 107.83 67.23 31.39
CA LEU A 466 108.43 65.97 30.91
C LEU A 466 107.40 65.06 30.23
N TRP A 467 106.17 65.04 30.74
CA TRP A 467 105.05 64.32 30.14
C TRP A 467 103.73 65.09 30.32
N PRO A 468 103.21 65.73 29.26
CA PRO A 468 101.95 66.49 29.32
C PRO A 468 100.70 65.67 29.67
N GLY A 469 100.81 64.33 29.65
CA GLY A 469 99.74 63.41 30.04
C GLY A 469 99.68 63.12 31.54
N MET A 470 100.64 63.61 32.32
CA MET A 470 100.77 63.32 33.75
C MET A 470 99.54 63.74 34.58
N ASP A 471 98.79 64.75 34.12
CA ASP A 471 97.54 65.22 34.74
C ASP A 471 96.27 64.74 34.02
N ARG A 472 96.38 64.09 32.86
CA ARG A 472 95.20 63.61 32.11
C ARG A 472 94.63 62.35 32.75
N SER A 473 93.35 62.32 33.05
CA SER A 473 92.65 61.10 33.47
C SER A 473 92.66 60.03 32.36
N MET A 474 92.43 58.77 32.74
CA MET A 474 92.24 57.69 31.78
C MET A 474 91.03 57.96 30.86
N ILE A 475 91.07 57.36 29.66
CA ILE A 475 89.96 57.38 28.70
C ILE A 475 88.75 56.69 29.34
N ARG A 476 87.61 57.40 29.37
CA ARG A 476 86.33 56.84 29.83
C ARG A 476 85.69 56.07 28.68
N TRP A 477 85.26 54.84 28.97
CA TRP A 477 84.49 54.01 28.05
C TRP A 477 83.01 54.02 28.46
N GLU A 478 82.12 54.30 27.52
CA GLU A 478 80.68 54.28 27.73
C GLU A 478 80.03 53.32 26.73
N LEU A 479 79.15 52.46 27.22
CA LEU A 479 78.41 51.49 26.41
C LEU A 479 76.98 51.97 26.22
N VAL A 480 76.58 52.06 24.94
CA VAL A 480 75.23 52.44 24.52
C VAL A 480 74.61 51.27 23.75
N PRO A 481 73.34 50.92 24.00
CA PRO A 481 72.64 49.91 23.21
C PRO A 481 72.67 50.28 21.72
N SER A 482 73.07 49.34 20.86
CA SER A 482 72.99 49.53 19.40
C SER A 482 71.56 49.25 18.96
N ARG A 483 70.86 50.27 18.46
CA ARG A 483 69.58 50.10 17.76
C ARG A 483 69.90 49.75 16.30
N THR A 484 69.51 48.55 15.85
CA THR A 484 69.50 48.21 14.42
C THR A 484 68.39 48.98 13.69
N GLU A 485 68.55 49.17 12.38
CA GLU A 485 67.77 50.09 11.52
C GLU A 485 66.25 49.84 11.46
N ASP A 486 65.74 48.75 12.04
CA ASP A 486 64.31 48.43 12.08
C ASP A 486 63.53 49.08 13.25
N ALA A 487 64.21 49.87 14.10
CA ALA A 487 63.55 50.60 15.18
C ALA A 487 62.79 51.82 14.63
N VAL A 488 61.48 51.67 14.44
CA VAL A 488 60.59 52.77 14.03
C VAL A 488 60.70 53.93 15.03
N ASP A 489 60.99 55.11 14.49
CA ASP A 489 61.25 56.33 15.26
C ASP A 489 59.96 56.75 16.00
N GLY A 490 59.99 56.63 17.33
CA GLY A 490 58.84 56.91 18.21
C GLY A 490 58.68 55.96 19.39
N ASP A 491 59.35 54.80 19.37
CA ASP A 491 59.17 53.81 20.44
C ASP A 491 60.02 54.15 21.69
N LYS A 492 59.33 54.65 22.73
CA LYS A 492 59.90 54.85 24.07
C LYS A 492 60.09 53.54 24.84
N HIS A 493 59.66 52.39 24.29
CA HIS A 493 59.74 51.07 24.93
C HIS A 493 60.67 50.13 24.17
N SER A 494 61.94 50.52 23.97
CA SER A 494 62.92 49.70 23.25
C SER A 494 63.45 48.49 24.03
N GLY A 495 62.67 47.91 24.95
CA GLY A 495 63.03 46.74 25.76
C GLY A 495 61.89 45.73 25.77
N THR A 496 62.21 44.47 26.06
CA THR A 496 61.17 43.43 26.14
C THR A 496 60.14 43.79 27.22
N PRO A 497 58.82 43.70 26.96
CA PRO A 497 57.79 44.10 27.92
C PRO A 497 57.82 43.29 29.22
N VAL A 498 57.33 43.90 30.30
CA VAL A 498 57.37 43.36 31.67
C VAL A 498 56.02 42.79 32.04
N LEU A 499 55.88 41.48 31.86
CA LEU A 499 54.65 40.77 32.20
C LEU A 499 54.49 40.59 33.72
N ASP A 500 53.25 40.53 34.18
CA ASP A 500 52.92 40.16 35.57
C ASP A 500 53.27 38.68 35.81
N GLN A 501 53.92 38.42 36.95
CA GLN A 501 54.38 37.10 37.32
C GLN A 501 53.24 36.09 37.49
N GLN A 502 52.06 36.56 37.94
CA GLN A 502 50.87 35.70 38.04
C GLN A 502 50.42 35.16 36.68
N ILE A 503 50.57 35.96 35.63
CA ILE A 503 50.16 35.62 34.26
C ILE A 503 51.14 34.62 33.66
N VAL A 504 52.43 34.84 33.88
CA VAL A 504 53.51 33.93 33.45
C VAL A 504 53.39 32.58 34.15
N ASP A 505 53.14 32.56 35.46
CA ASP A 505 52.99 31.33 36.23
C ASP A 505 51.72 30.57 35.80
N ALA A 506 50.61 31.28 35.57
CA ALA A 506 49.39 30.68 35.04
C ALA A 506 49.58 30.10 33.62
N ALA A 507 50.32 30.79 32.74
CA ALA A 507 50.65 30.29 31.41
C ALA A 507 51.56 29.04 31.49
N ARG A 508 52.54 29.04 32.40
CA ARG A 508 53.40 27.87 32.66
C ARG A 508 52.58 26.67 33.10
N GLU A 509 51.69 26.85 34.08
CA GLU A 509 50.81 25.77 34.55
C GLU A 509 49.89 25.22 33.46
N ARG A 510 49.38 26.08 32.56
CA ARG A 510 48.54 25.65 31.43
C ARG A 510 49.34 24.85 30.41
N VAL A 511 50.55 25.28 30.07
CA VAL A 511 51.44 24.56 29.15
C VAL A 511 51.87 23.21 29.75
N GLU A 512 52.21 23.17 31.04
CA GLU A 512 52.56 21.93 31.74
C GLU A 512 51.38 20.95 31.81
N ARG A 513 50.15 21.44 32.00
CA ARG A 513 48.93 20.61 31.93
C ARG A 513 48.58 20.12 30.53
N SER A 514 49.06 20.80 29.50
CA SER A 514 48.76 20.50 28.09
C SER A 514 49.80 19.57 27.45
N GLN A 515 50.91 19.29 28.13
CA GLN A 515 51.90 18.30 27.70
C GLN A 515 51.54 16.91 28.25
N PRO A 516 51.51 15.87 27.39
CA PRO A 516 51.15 14.51 27.80
C PRO A 516 52.18 13.84 28.71
#